data_AF-A0A5N9F5M2-F1
#
_entry.id   AF-A0A5N9F5M2-F1
#
_cell.length_a   1.000
_cell.length_b   1.000
_cell.length_c   1.000
_cell.angle_alpha   90.00
_cell.angle_beta   90.00
_cell.angle_gamma   90.00
#
_symmetry.space_group_name_H-M   'P 1'
#
loop_
_entity.id
_entity.type
_entity.pdbx_description
1 polymer ?
#
loop_
_entity_poly.entity_id
_entity_poly.type
_entity_poly.pdbx_seq_one_letter_code
_entity_poly.pdbx_strand_id
1 'polypeptide(L)'
;MEIGSVKIEAGAVTFALHHRYLDGGAPHQQGVGGAGGGNATQGMCIQVMGTADGKEAELLRFDCFDDDAHYHYGPEKHSGRIFLDPTVAGNPIGWTIKQIRSNLPAMVIKAGYPEIADRIDPTIISSKVGELETMAREMDAKEHHFTRHQRGEPVIEAGNIRFGLEMRTVGNDGGPAIHLMADIADNEVELIAFDAFRIFPHYHYGPRYKNERIFLDTTLVGNSLDHFLDWFKDGRLPDMIARAGYPTVADNVDAVLLADKLKEIEATIKEMAIKDPR
;
A
#
# COMPACT_ATOMS: atom_id res chain seq x y z
N MET A 1 1.19 -14.44 -14.80
CA MET A 1 1.40 -13.04 -14.37
C MET A 1 2.23 -12.36 -15.44
N GLU A 2 2.17 -11.03 -15.61
CA GLU A 2 3.07 -10.33 -16.53
C GLU A 2 4.52 -10.46 -16.05
N ILE A 3 5.45 -10.65 -16.99
CA ILE A 3 6.88 -10.76 -16.69
C ILE A 3 7.46 -9.35 -16.75
N GLY A 4 8.30 -9.00 -15.76
CA GLY A 4 8.99 -7.71 -15.72
C GLY A 4 9.75 -7.41 -17.01
N SER A 5 9.61 -6.19 -17.52
CA SER A 5 10.24 -5.75 -18.77
C SER A 5 11.74 -5.49 -18.61
N VAL A 6 12.17 -5.15 -17.39
CA VAL A 6 13.59 -4.98 -17.05
C VAL A 6 14.16 -6.34 -16.68
N LYS A 7 15.16 -6.79 -17.45
CA LYS A 7 15.77 -8.12 -17.29
C LYS A 7 17.28 -8.02 -17.00
N ILE A 8 17.76 -8.83 -16.06
CA ILE A 8 19.18 -8.99 -15.74
C ILE A 8 19.54 -10.48 -15.91
N GLU A 9 20.33 -10.79 -16.92
CA GLU A 9 20.83 -12.15 -17.14
C GLU A 9 21.88 -12.52 -16.08
N ALA A 10 21.72 -13.71 -15.50
CA ALA A 10 22.57 -14.22 -14.43
C ALA A 10 22.89 -15.72 -14.64
N GLY A 11 23.27 -16.09 -15.86
CA GLY A 11 23.65 -17.46 -16.22
C GLY A 11 22.43 -18.34 -16.48
N ALA A 12 22.18 -19.32 -15.62
CA ALA A 12 21.07 -20.26 -15.78
C ALA A 12 19.68 -19.65 -15.50
N VAL A 13 19.64 -18.45 -14.93
CA VAL A 13 18.42 -17.70 -14.61
C VAL A 13 18.53 -16.26 -15.09
N THR A 14 17.37 -15.63 -15.24
CA THR A 14 17.23 -14.19 -15.52
C THR A 14 16.35 -13.57 -14.46
N PHE A 15 16.80 -12.48 -13.85
CA PHE A 15 15.94 -11.69 -12.96
C PHE A 15 15.09 -10.75 -13.80
N ALA A 16 13.78 -10.75 -13.59
CA ALA A 16 12.85 -9.81 -14.22
C ALA A 16 12.20 -8.93 -13.16
N LEU A 17 12.14 -7.62 -13.40
CA LEU A 17 11.67 -6.62 -12.45
C LEU A 17 10.53 -5.80 -13.04
N HIS A 18 9.54 -5.51 -12.20
CA HIS A 18 8.57 -4.45 -12.43
C HIS A 18 7.99 -3.95 -11.10
N HIS A 19 7.65 -2.67 -11.01
CA HIS A 19 6.84 -2.18 -9.90
C HIS A 19 5.37 -2.52 -10.16
N ARG A 20 4.64 -2.82 -9.09
CA ARG A 20 3.20 -3.13 -9.16
C ARG A 20 2.43 -2.21 -8.24
N TYR A 21 1.31 -1.74 -8.75
CA TYR A 21 0.28 -1.10 -7.94
C TYR A 21 -0.96 -1.99 -7.94
N LEU A 22 -1.34 -2.45 -6.75
CA LEU A 22 -2.57 -3.17 -6.51
C LEU A 22 -3.55 -2.18 -5.90
N ASP A 23 -4.61 -1.90 -6.63
CA ASP A 23 -5.55 -0.84 -6.27
C ASP A 23 -6.55 -1.25 -5.17
N GLY A 24 -6.44 -2.49 -4.67
CA GLY A 24 -7.31 -3.10 -3.66
C GLY A 24 -8.64 -3.60 -4.20
N GLY A 25 -8.76 -3.79 -5.52
CA GLY A 25 -10.00 -4.16 -6.19
C GLY A 25 -11.01 -3.02 -6.22
N ALA A 26 -10.53 -1.78 -6.23
CA ALA A 26 -11.34 -0.58 -6.10
C ALA A 26 -12.60 -0.66 -6.99
N PRO A 27 -13.80 -0.45 -6.44
CA PRO A 27 -15.01 -0.51 -7.24
C PRO A 27 -14.95 0.58 -8.33
N HIS A 28 -15.03 0.16 -9.59
CA HIS A 28 -15.04 1.06 -10.75
C HIS A 28 -16.46 1.34 -11.26
N GLN A 29 -17.49 0.81 -10.59
CA GLN A 29 -18.90 0.94 -10.98
C GLN A 29 -19.80 1.05 -9.74
N GLN A 30 -20.81 1.94 -9.79
CA GLN A 30 -21.72 2.23 -8.69
C GLN A 30 -22.63 1.03 -8.35
N GLY A 31 -22.79 0.71 -7.06
CA GLY A 31 -23.81 -0.23 -6.57
C GLY A 31 -23.56 -1.71 -6.87
N VAL A 32 -22.44 -2.08 -7.49
CA VAL A 32 -22.17 -3.48 -7.85
C VAL A 32 -21.57 -4.30 -6.73
N GLY A 33 -21.25 -3.69 -5.56
CA GLY A 33 -20.55 -4.39 -4.47
C GLY A 33 -19.35 -5.15 -5.04
N GLY A 34 -18.39 -4.42 -5.61
CA GLY A 34 -17.19 -5.06 -6.15
C GLY A 34 -16.50 -5.89 -5.06
N ALA A 35 -15.72 -6.90 -5.44
CA ALA A 35 -14.80 -7.60 -4.53
C ALA A 35 -13.61 -6.69 -4.11
N GLY A 36 -13.88 -5.39 -3.97
CA GLY A 36 -12.94 -4.36 -3.57
C GLY A 36 -12.96 -4.14 -2.08
N GLY A 37 -11.80 -3.76 -1.54
CA GLY A 37 -11.66 -3.38 -0.13
C GLY A 37 -10.63 -4.18 0.66
N GLY A 38 -9.80 -5.00 0.01
CA GLY A 38 -8.69 -5.70 0.68
C GLY A 38 -7.35 -5.42 0.00
N ASN A 39 -6.42 -4.89 0.78
CA ASN A 39 -4.97 -4.88 0.52
C ASN A 39 -4.56 -4.11 -0.74
N ALA A 40 -5.07 -2.88 -0.89
CA ALA A 40 -4.43 -1.92 -1.78
C ALA A 40 -2.99 -1.73 -1.30
N THR A 41 -2.03 -2.06 -2.16
CA THR A 41 -0.62 -2.09 -1.83
C THR A 41 0.18 -1.90 -3.09
N GLN A 42 1.48 -1.68 -2.95
CA GLN A 42 2.37 -1.54 -4.08
C GLN A 42 3.78 -1.95 -3.71
N GLY A 43 4.63 -2.05 -4.71
CA GLY A 43 6.05 -2.25 -4.54
C GLY A 43 6.65 -3.14 -5.62
N MET A 44 7.88 -3.54 -5.39
CA MET A 44 8.66 -4.28 -6.37
C MET A 44 8.24 -5.74 -6.49
N CYS A 45 8.00 -6.18 -7.72
CA CYS A 45 7.94 -7.58 -8.09
C CYS A 45 9.30 -7.98 -8.68
N ILE A 46 9.96 -8.96 -8.05
CA ILE A 46 11.23 -9.54 -8.52
C ILE A 46 10.97 -11.00 -8.85
N GLN A 47 11.09 -11.34 -10.12
CA GLN A 47 10.88 -12.68 -10.65
C GLN A 47 12.22 -13.34 -10.98
N VAL A 48 12.35 -14.62 -10.67
CA VAL A 48 13.46 -15.45 -11.14
C VAL A 48 12.94 -16.32 -12.26
N MET A 49 13.39 -16.03 -13.47
CA MET A 49 13.00 -16.72 -14.69
C MET A 49 14.06 -17.77 -15.07
N GLY A 50 13.64 -18.84 -15.71
CA GLY A 50 14.54 -19.80 -16.35
C GLY A 50 13.86 -20.50 -17.52
N THR A 51 14.57 -21.45 -18.12
CA THR A 51 14.03 -22.26 -19.22
C THR A 51 13.79 -23.69 -18.73
N ALA A 52 12.53 -24.13 -18.75
CA ALA A 52 12.10 -25.49 -18.45
C ALA A 52 11.36 -26.06 -19.68
N ASP A 53 11.70 -27.28 -20.10
CA ASP A 53 11.09 -27.94 -21.27
C ASP A 53 11.08 -27.08 -22.56
N GLY A 54 12.14 -26.28 -22.75
CA GLY A 54 12.29 -25.37 -23.89
C GLY A 54 11.41 -24.12 -23.84
N LYS A 55 10.77 -23.83 -22.71
CA LYS A 55 9.91 -22.65 -22.51
C LYS A 55 10.39 -21.80 -21.34
N GLU A 56 10.15 -20.50 -21.42
CA GLU A 56 10.35 -19.59 -20.30
C GLU A 56 9.38 -19.99 -19.17
N ALA A 57 9.89 -20.04 -17.93
CA ALA A 57 9.14 -20.41 -16.74
C ALA A 57 9.50 -19.49 -15.58
N GLU A 58 8.49 -19.00 -14.86
CA GLU A 58 8.65 -18.26 -13.61
C GLU A 58 8.98 -19.25 -12.47
N LEU A 59 10.23 -19.28 -12.03
CA LEU A 59 10.73 -20.24 -11.04
C LEU A 59 10.40 -19.79 -9.62
N LEU A 60 10.57 -18.50 -9.34
CA LEU A 60 10.29 -17.85 -8.07
C LEU A 60 9.72 -16.46 -8.34
N ARG A 61 8.89 -15.95 -7.43
CA ARG A 61 8.48 -14.54 -7.41
C ARG A 61 8.52 -14.00 -6.00
N PHE A 62 9.10 -12.82 -5.86
CA PHE A 62 9.11 -12.04 -4.63
C PHE A 62 8.30 -10.77 -4.86
N ASP A 63 7.15 -10.69 -4.20
CA ASP A 63 6.27 -9.53 -4.19
C ASP A 63 6.66 -8.69 -2.94
N CYS A 64 7.61 -7.77 -3.14
CA CYS A 64 8.20 -6.90 -2.12
C CYS A 64 7.30 -5.67 -1.86
N PHE A 65 6.07 -5.91 -1.46
CA PHE A 65 5.07 -4.86 -1.28
C PHE A 65 5.16 -4.15 0.08
N ASP A 66 4.62 -2.93 0.15
CA ASP A 66 4.53 -2.12 1.38
C ASP A 66 3.75 -2.85 2.47
N ASP A 67 2.58 -3.35 2.11
CA ASP A 67 1.76 -4.23 2.94
C ASP A 67 1.70 -5.63 2.29
N ASP A 68 1.67 -6.67 3.12
CA ASP A 68 1.59 -8.08 2.70
C ASP A 68 2.74 -8.56 1.82
N ALA A 69 3.98 -8.12 2.08
CA ALA A 69 5.17 -8.63 1.39
C ALA A 69 5.23 -10.17 1.47
N HIS A 70 5.42 -10.84 0.33
CA HIS A 70 5.39 -12.30 0.26
C HIS A 70 6.19 -12.84 -0.93
N TYR A 71 6.35 -14.16 -0.98
CA TYR A 71 7.00 -14.82 -2.11
C TYR A 71 6.32 -16.15 -2.47
N HIS A 72 6.58 -16.58 -3.70
CA HIS A 72 6.06 -17.79 -4.33
C HIS A 72 7.24 -18.65 -4.78
N TYR A 73 7.20 -19.94 -4.45
CA TYR A 73 7.90 -20.94 -5.26
C TYR A 73 7.08 -21.19 -6.54
N GLY A 74 7.69 -21.68 -7.63
CA GLY A 74 7.03 -22.13 -8.87
C GLY A 74 5.58 -21.65 -9.09
N PRO A 75 5.32 -20.34 -9.28
CA PRO A 75 3.97 -19.76 -9.28
C PRO A 75 3.06 -20.31 -10.38
N GLU A 76 3.63 -20.88 -11.45
CA GLU A 76 2.89 -21.59 -12.50
C GLU A 76 2.48 -23.02 -12.09
N LYS A 77 3.22 -23.63 -11.16
CA LYS A 77 2.97 -24.98 -10.64
C LYS A 77 2.07 -24.97 -9.40
N HIS A 78 2.14 -23.92 -8.60
CA HIS A 78 1.39 -23.83 -7.36
C HIS A 78 1.08 -22.38 -6.94
N SER A 79 -0.05 -22.18 -6.27
CA SER A 79 -0.57 -20.86 -5.87
C SER A 79 -0.22 -20.44 -4.44
N GLY A 80 0.68 -21.16 -3.76
CA GLY A 80 1.03 -20.91 -2.37
C GLY A 80 1.83 -19.61 -2.18
N ARG A 81 1.36 -18.77 -1.23
CA ARG A 81 2.04 -17.56 -0.77
C ARG A 81 2.71 -17.80 0.56
N ILE A 82 3.94 -17.31 0.72
CA ILE A 82 4.62 -17.28 2.02
C ILE A 82 4.89 -15.82 2.38
N PHE A 83 4.19 -15.34 3.40
CA PHE A 83 4.29 -13.96 3.87
C PHE A 83 5.57 -13.74 4.66
N LEU A 84 6.15 -12.55 4.49
CA LEU A 84 7.23 -12.05 5.33
C LEU A 84 6.61 -11.46 6.59
N ASP A 85 7.23 -11.73 7.74
CA ASP A 85 6.91 -11.01 8.97
C ASP A 85 7.57 -9.62 8.90
N PRO A 86 6.78 -8.53 8.82
CA PRO A 86 7.31 -7.18 8.68
C PRO A 86 8.17 -6.75 9.88
N THR A 87 7.98 -7.39 11.04
CA THR A 87 8.71 -7.07 12.28
C THR A 87 10.17 -7.49 12.21
N VAL A 88 10.45 -8.63 11.57
CA VAL A 88 11.78 -9.27 11.59
C VAL A 88 12.44 -9.36 10.22
N ALA A 89 11.68 -9.25 9.13
CA ALA A 89 12.23 -9.30 7.78
C ALA A 89 12.93 -8.00 7.37
N GLY A 90 12.56 -6.87 7.99
CA GLY A 90 13.03 -5.55 7.58
C GLY A 90 12.51 -5.15 6.20
N ASN A 91 13.33 -4.43 5.42
CA ASN A 91 12.95 -4.03 4.06
C ASN A 91 12.82 -5.26 3.13
N PRO A 92 11.66 -5.49 2.49
CA PRO A 92 11.41 -6.68 1.67
C PRO A 92 12.37 -6.86 0.49
N ILE A 93 12.81 -5.77 -0.16
CA ILE A 93 13.81 -5.82 -1.23
C ILE A 93 15.13 -6.35 -0.65
N GLY A 94 15.62 -5.75 0.45
CA GLY A 94 16.86 -6.20 1.10
C GLY A 94 16.81 -7.66 1.56
N TRP A 95 15.67 -8.09 2.10
CA TRP A 95 15.44 -9.50 2.46
C TRP A 95 15.53 -10.42 1.24
N THR A 96 14.89 -10.04 0.13
CA THR A 96 14.89 -10.81 -1.13
C THR A 96 16.30 -10.93 -1.70
N ILE A 97 17.07 -9.85 -1.75
CA ILE A 97 18.45 -9.87 -2.23
C ILE A 97 19.32 -10.82 -1.39
N LYS A 98 19.13 -10.84 -0.06
CA LYS A 98 19.80 -11.80 0.82
C LYS A 98 19.43 -13.25 0.47
N GLN A 99 18.17 -13.55 0.20
CA GLN A 99 17.76 -14.90 -0.18
C GLN A 99 18.31 -15.31 -1.55
N ILE A 100 18.27 -14.41 -2.55
CA ILE A 100 18.85 -14.68 -3.87
C ILE A 100 20.35 -14.96 -3.75
N ARG A 101 21.07 -14.20 -2.92
CA ARG A 101 22.52 -14.38 -2.74
C ARG A 101 22.88 -15.70 -2.08
N SER A 102 22.11 -16.15 -1.08
CA SER A 102 22.51 -17.27 -0.21
C SER A 102 21.76 -18.58 -0.46
N ASN A 103 20.53 -18.51 -0.98
CA ASN A 103 19.60 -19.63 -0.97
C ASN A 103 19.01 -19.97 -2.35
N LEU A 104 19.37 -19.24 -3.41
CA LEU A 104 18.71 -19.37 -4.70
C LEU A 104 18.66 -20.81 -5.25
N PRO A 105 19.74 -21.61 -5.28
CA PRO A 105 19.66 -22.98 -5.77
C PRO A 105 18.67 -23.85 -4.97
N ALA A 106 18.73 -23.78 -3.64
CA ALA A 106 17.81 -24.53 -2.77
C ALA A 106 16.35 -24.10 -2.98
N MET A 107 16.12 -22.81 -3.20
CA MET A 107 14.80 -22.29 -3.49
C MET A 107 14.26 -22.78 -4.84
N VAL A 108 15.11 -22.81 -5.88
CA VAL A 108 14.74 -23.32 -7.22
C VAL A 108 14.48 -24.83 -7.19
N ILE A 109 15.22 -25.61 -6.40
CA ILE A 109 14.92 -27.03 -6.14
C ILE A 109 13.53 -27.17 -5.52
N LYS A 110 13.22 -26.38 -4.49
CA LYS A 110 11.90 -26.41 -3.83
C LYS A 110 10.76 -25.99 -4.77
N ALA A 111 11.02 -25.09 -5.71
CA ALA A 111 10.09 -24.75 -6.78
C ALA A 111 9.89 -25.87 -7.82
N GLY A 112 10.63 -26.97 -7.71
CA GLY A 112 10.51 -28.15 -8.57
C GLY A 112 11.33 -28.06 -9.86
N TYR A 113 12.50 -27.38 -9.82
CA TYR A 113 13.39 -27.24 -10.97
C TYR A 113 14.86 -27.60 -10.64
N PRO A 114 15.15 -28.84 -10.17
CA PRO A 114 16.49 -29.25 -9.78
C PRO A 114 17.53 -29.11 -10.90
N GLU A 115 17.16 -29.46 -12.14
CA GLU A 115 18.03 -29.36 -13.32
C GLU A 115 18.44 -27.91 -13.69
N ILE A 116 17.64 -26.93 -13.28
CA ILE A 116 17.99 -25.51 -13.42
C ILE A 116 18.91 -25.10 -12.26
N ALA A 117 18.60 -25.54 -11.04
CA ALA A 117 19.38 -25.24 -9.84
C ALA A 117 20.84 -25.73 -9.96
N ASP A 118 21.07 -26.92 -10.53
CA ASP A 118 22.42 -27.48 -10.74
C ASP A 118 23.28 -26.65 -11.70
N ARG A 119 22.65 -25.80 -12.52
CA ARG A 119 23.34 -24.91 -13.47
C ARG A 119 23.55 -23.50 -12.92
N ILE A 120 23.02 -23.18 -11.73
CA ILE A 120 23.21 -21.87 -11.11
C ILE A 120 24.63 -21.75 -10.58
N ASP A 121 25.42 -20.85 -11.15
CA ASP A 121 26.75 -20.49 -10.65
C ASP A 121 26.64 -19.39 -9.58
N PRO A 122 26.95 -19.68 -8.30
CA PRO A 122 26.87 -18.69 -7.22
C PRO A 122 27.76 -17.46 -7.46
N THR A 123 28.85 -17.59 -8.21
CA THR A 123 29.77 -16.48 -8.54
C THR A 123 29.10 -15.50 -9.49
N ILE A 124 28.40 -16.01 -10.51
CA ILE A 124 27.63 -15.17 -11.44
C ILE A 124 26.50 -14.47 -10.68
N ILE A 125 25.74 -15.21 -9.86
CA ILE A 125 24.68 -14.61 -9.02
C ILE A 125 25.25 -13.51 -8.13
N SER A 126 26.35 -13.77 -7.42
CA SER A 126 26.98 -12.79 -6.54
C SER A 126 27.47 -11.54 -7.30
N SER A 127 27.87 -11.68 -8.57
CA SER A 127 28.28 -10.53 -9.39
C SER A 127 27.08 -9.67 -9.84
N LYS A 128 25.88 -10.24 -9.90
CA LYS A 128 24.65 -9.61 -10.41
C LYS A 128 23.69 -9.10 -9.34
N VAL A 129 23.73 -9.64 -8.13
CA VAL A 129 22.81 -9.22 -7.04
C VAL A 129 22.95 -7.74 -6.64
N GLY A 130 24.14 -7.14 -6.81
CA GLY A 130 24.32 -5.70 -6.55
C GLY A 130 23.60 -4.83 -7.59
N GLU A 131 23.71 -5.18 -8.87
CA GLU A 131 22.97 -4.54 -9.97
C GLU A 131 21.46 -4.70 -9.76
N LEU A 132 21.02 -5.92 -9.42
CA LEU A 132 19.62 -6.23 -9.11
C LEU A 132 19.06 -5.36 -7.99
N GLU A 133 19.80 -5.23 -6.87
CA GLU A 133 19.37 -4.44 -5.72
C GLU A 133 19.23 -2.95 -6.08
N THR A 134 20.24 -2.39 -6.75
CA THR A 134 20.21 -0.97 -7.18
C THR A 134 19.03 -0.72 -8.10
N MET A 135 18.83 -1.53 -9.13
CA MET A 135 17.73 -1.36 -10.08
C MET A 135 16.36 -1.52 -9.41
N ALA A 136 16.21 -2.48 -8.51
CA ALA A 136 14.96 -2.67 -7.77
C ALA A 136 14.64 -1.43 -6.91
N ARG A 137 15.62 -0.89 -6.18
CA ARG A 137 15.41 0.29 -5.31
C ARG A 137 15.15 1.56 -6.10
N GLU A 138 15.85 1.76 -7.21
CA GLU A 138 15.63 2.92 -8.08
C GLU A 138 14.26 2.87 -8.76
N MET A 139 13.85 1.69 -9.23
CA MET A 139 12.51 1.49 -9.82
C MET A 139 11.42 1.72 -8.78
N ASP A 140 11.57 1.14 -7.58
CA ASP A 140 10.63 1.33 -6.47
C ASP A 140 10.47 2.82 -6.18
N ALA A 141 11.56 3.54 -5.89
CA ALA A 141 11.51 4.96 -5.55
C ALA A 141 10.91 5.84 -6.66
N LYS A 142 11.06 5.44 -7.93
CA LYS A 142 10.56 6.19 -9.09
C LYS A 142 9.08 5.92 -9.38
N GLU A 143 8.64 4.68 -9.20
CA GLU A 143 7.31 4.21 -9.60
C GLU A 143 6.34 4.09 -8.42
N HIS A 144 6.83 4.32 -7.19
CA HIS A 144 6.01 4.36 -5.98
C HIS A 144 4.95 5.46 -6.08
N HIS A 145 3.69 5.07 -5.93
CA HIS A 145 2.55 5.96 -6.02
C HIS A 145 2.28 6.64 -4.68
N PHE A 146 2.33 7.96 -4.70
CA PHE A 146 1.86 8.81 -3.62
C PHE A 146 0.55 9.49 -4.02
N THR A 147 -0.37 9.59 -3.06
CA THR A 147 -1.54 10.44 -3.18
C THR A 147 -1.31 11.72 -2.39
N ARG A 148 -1.52 12.87 -3.04
CA ARG A 148 -1.45 14.19 -2.39
C ARG A 148 -2.80 14.86 -2.57
N HIS A 149 -3.52 15.03 -1.47
CA HIS A 149 -4.70 15.87 -1.47
C HIS A 149 -4.34 17.32 -1.16
N GLN A 150 -5.31 18.20 -1.42
CA GLN A 150 -5.29 19.51 -0.79
C GLN A 150 -5.53 19.31 0.70
N ARG A 151 -4.93 20.14 1.54
CA ARG A 151 -5.11 20.03 2.99
C ARG A 151 -6.57 20.25 3.42
N GLY A 152 -7.42 20.82 2.56
CA GLY A 152 -8.78 21.26 2.87
C GLY A 152 -8.82 22.59 3.63
N GLU A 153 -9.94 23.32 3.51
CA GLU A 153 -10.24 24.51 4.30
C GLU A 153 -11.75 24.59 4.62
N PRO A 154 -12.14 24.94 5.87
CA PRO A 154 -11.27 25.41 6.95
C PRO A 154 -10.47 24.28 7.62
N VAL A 155 -9.35 24.64 8.24
CA VAL A 155 -8.57 23.76 9.12
C VAL A 155 -8.92 23.98 10.58
N ILE A 156 -9.23 22.90 11.29
CA ILE A 156 -9.52 22.89 12.73
C ILE A 156 -8.40 22.14 13.44
N GLU A 157 -7.70 22.83 14.34
CA GLU A 157 -6.59 22.26 15.12
C GLU A 157 -7.09 21.55 16.39
N ALA A 158 -6.51 20.38 16.67
CA ALA A 158 -6.80 19.56 17.84
C ALA A 158 -5.50 19.03 18.45
N GLY A 159 -4.64 19.94 18.90
CA GLY A 159 -3.35 19.60 19.52
C GLY A 159 -2.29 19.29 18.47
N ASN A 160 -1.73 18.08 18.52
CA ASN A 160 -0.69 17.63 17.57
C ASN A 160 -1.23 17.18 16.21
N ILE A 161 -2.56 17.12 16.06
CA ILE A 161 -3.26 16.82 14.81
C ILE A 161 -4.19 17.96 14.41
N ARG A 162 -4.56 18.01 13.14
CA ARG A 162 -5.51 18.99 12.60
C ARG A 162 -6.36 18.37 11.49
N PHE A 163 -7.57 18.88 11.34
CA PHE A 163 -8.58 18.41 10.40
C PHE A 163 -8.82 19.51 9.37
N GLY A 164 -8.40 19.28 8.13
CA GLY A 164 -8.82 20.14 7.04
C GLY A 164 -10.02 19.55 6.33
N LEU A 165 -10.99 20.42 6.05
CA LEU A 165 -12.30 20.03 5.54
C LEU A 165 -12.42 20.43 4.07
N GLU A 166 -12.96 19.56 3.22
CA GLU A 166 -13.09 19.87 1.80
C GLU A 166 -14.39 19.27 1.23
N MET A 167 -15.02 19.97 0.29
CA MET A 167 -16.03 19.37 -0.59
C MET A 167 -15.36 19.01 -1.91
N ARG A 168 -15.08 17.72 -2.10
CA ARG A 168 -14.26 17.21 -3.21
C ARG A 168 -15.12 16.72 -4.37
N THR A 169 -14.57 16.81 -5.57
CA THR A 169 -15.13 16.20 -6.79
C THR A 169 -14.01 15.49 -7.54
N VAL A 170 -14.21 14.20 -7.83
CA VAL A 170 -13.25 13.36 -8.55
C VAL A 170 -14.01 12.60 -9.63
N GLY A 171 -13.83 13.01 -10.90
CA GLY A 171 -14.58 12.43 -12.01
C GLY A 171 -16.08 12.65 -11.85
N ASN A 172 -16.84 11.55 -11.80
CA ASN A 172 -18.29 11.55 -11.58
C ASN A 172 -18.71 11.35 -10.11
N ASP A 173 -17.74 11.28 -9.20
CA ASP A 173 -17.96 11.09 -7.76
C ASP A 173 -17.45 12.29 -6.96
N GLY A 174 -17.67 12.27 -5.65
CA GLY A 174 -17.21 13.29 -4.71
C GLY A 174 -18.03 13.29 -3.44
N GLY A 175 -17.82 14.30 -2.61
CA GLY A 175 -18.54 14.50 -1.37
C GLY A 175 -17.68 15.23 -0.35
N PRO A 176 -18.15 15.30 0.91
CA PRO A 176 -17.34 15.80 2.01
C PRO A 176 -16.10 14.92 2.19
N ALA A 177 -14.97 15.56 2.43
CA ALA A 177 -13.70 14.93 2.73
C ALA A 177 -13.08 15.57 3.96
N ILE A 178 -12.40 14.74 4.76
CA ILE A 178 -11.70 15.15 5.97
C ILE A 178 -10.25 14.68 5.85
N HIS A 179 -9.33 15.64 5.86
CA HIS A 179 -7.90 15.43 5.78
C HIS A 179 -7.30 15.54 7.18
N LEU A 180 -6.79 14.42 7.70
CA LEU A 180 -6.11 14.40 9.00
C LEU A 180 -4.63 14.67 8.79
N MET A 181 -4.15 15.79 9.30
CA MET A 181 -2.76 16.25 9.12
C MET A 181 -2.00 16.28 10.45
N ALA A 182 -0.68 16.16 10.39
CA ALA A 182 0.24 16.52 11.47
C ALA A 182 1.58 16.97 10.90
N ASP A 183 2.41 17.59 11.75
CA ASP A 183 3.78 17.96 11.39
C ASP A 183 4.74 16.79 11.65
N ILE A 184 5.43 16.35 10.60
CA ILE A 184 6.47 15.32 10.64
C ILE A 184 7.77 15.94 10.13
N ALA A 185 8.78 16.03 11.00
CA ALA A 185 10.06 16.66 10.68
C ALA A 185 9.89 18.04 9.99
N ASP A 186 9.14 18.93 10.64
CA ASP A 186 8.82 20.30 10.19
C ASP A 186 8.02 20.39 8.88
N ASN A 187 7.44 19.28 8.40
CA ASN A 187 6.60 19.25 7.22
C ASN A 187 5.18 18.82 7.58
N GLU A 188 4.18 19.55 7.09
CA GLU A 188 2.78 19.12 7.21
C GLU A 188 2.52 17.91 6.28
N VAL A 189 2.13 16.80 6.90
CA VAL A 189 1.87 15.52 6.24
C VAL A 189 0.43 15.11 6.49
N GLU A 190 -0.24 14.70 5.42
CA GLU A 190 -1.55 14.05 5.49
C GLU A 190 -1.35 12.62 5.97
N LEU A 191 -1.87 12.32 7.16
CA LEU A 191 -1.77 11.01 7.81
C LEU A 191 -2.84 10.07 7.27
N ILE A 192 -4.07 10.57 7.16
CA ILE A 192 -5.25 9.81 6.73
C ILE A 192 -6.17 10.74 5.97
N ALA A 193 -6.70 10.26 4.84
CA ALA A 193 -7.76 10.95 4.11
C ALA A 193 -9.06 10.17 4.28
N PHE A 194 -10.16 10.84 4.65
CA PHE A 194 -11.48 10.26 4.74
C PHE A 194 -12.37 10.88 3.66
N ASP A 195 -12.67 10.11 2.63
CA ASP A 195 -13.47 10.55 1.49
C ASP A 195 -14.88 9.97 1.61
N ALA A 196 -15.80 10.74 2.19
CA ALA A 196 -17.20 10.36 2.37
C ALA A 196 -17.98 10.59 1.05
N PHE A 197 -17.51 9.92 0.01
CA PHE A 197 -18.02 10.09 -1.34
C PHE A 197 -19.35 9.39 -1.56
N ARG A 198 -20.10 9.85 -2.56
CA ARG A 198 -21.45 9.37 -2.87
C ARG A 198 -21.45 7.99 -3.52
N ILE A 199 -20.49 7.73 -4.41
CA ILE A 199 -20.42 6.49 -5.18
C ILE A 199 -19.46 5.51 -4.51
N PHE A 200 -18.25 5.96 -4.17
CA PHE A 200 -17.18 5.13 -3.62
C PHE A 200 -16.62 5.73 -2.33
N PRO A 201 -17.37 5.74 -1.22
CA PRO A 201 -16.83 6.21 0.04
C PRO A 201 -15.66 5.33 0.49
N HIS A 202 -14.55 5.95 0.86
CA HIS A 202 -13.33 5.26 1.25
C HIS A 202 -12.44 6.11 2.16
N TYR A 203 -11.38 5.52 2.68
CA TYR A 203 -10.33 6.23 3.39
C TYR A 203 -8.95 5.67 3.08
N HIS A 204 -7.92 6.47 3.28
CA HIS A 204 -6.52 6.16 2.95
C HIS A 204 -5.67 6.14 4.21
N TYR A 205 -4.94 5.04 4.49
CA TYR A 205 -3.84 5.08 5.45
C TYR A 205 -2.56 5.59 4.79
N GLY A 206 -2.00 6.66 5.35
CA GLY A 206 -0.77 7.29 4.88
C GLY A 206 -0.79 7.59 3.38
N PRO A 207 -1.59 8.53 2.87
CA PRO A 207 -1.64 8.88 1.44
C PRO A 207 -0.27 9.12 0.80
N ARG A 208 0.68 9.66 1.58
CA ARG A 208 2.08 9.91 1.17
C ARG A 208 3.07 8.83 1.59
N TYR A 209 2.61 7.76 2.23
CA TYR A 209 3.45 6.67 2.70
C TYR A 209 3.01 5.33 2.10
N LYS A 210 1.88 4.76 2.56
CA LYS A 210 1.36 3.48 2.06
C LYS A 210 0.39 3.65 0.91
N ASN A 211 -0.43 4.71 1.01
CA ASN A 211 -1.61 4.93 0.18
C ASN A 211 -2.57 3.72 0.18
N GLU A 212 -2.66 3.01 1.32
CA GLU A 212 -3.57 1.88 1.48
C GLU A 212 -5.01 2.42 1.52
N ARG A 213 -5.81 2.07 0.52
CA ARG A 213 -7.22 2.48 0.40
C ARG A 213 -8.16 1.40 0.87
N ILE A 214 -9.10 1.78 1.74
CA ILE A 214 -10.16 0.91 2.23
C ILE A 214 -11.51 1.51 1.84
N PHE A 215 -12.28 0.78 1.05
CA PHE A 215 -13.61 1.18 0.59
C PHE A 215 -14.68 0.70 1.58
N LEU A 216 -15.71 1.52 1.78
CA LEU A 216 -16.84 1.16 2.63
C LEU A 216 -17.90 0.40 1.84
N ASP A 217 -18.45 -0.66 2.43
CA ASP A 217 -19.64 -1.33 1.93
C ASP A 217 -20.87 -0.47 2.24
N THR A 218 -21.44 0.16 1.21
CA THR A 218 -22.60 1.04 1.32
C THR A 218 -23.90 0.30 1.66
N THR A 219 -23.90 -1.03 1.61
CA THR A 219 -25.01 -1.85 2.14
C THR A 219 -25.02 -1.85 3.66
N LEU A 220 -23.83 -1.84 4.28
CA LEU A 220 -23.66 -1.86 5.73
C LEU A 220 -23.54 -0.45 6.32
N VAL A 221 -23.01 0.50 5.54
CA VAL A 221 -22.78 1.87 5.94
C VAL A 221 -23.72 2.80 5.17
N GLY A 222 -24.76 3.28 5.85
CA GLY A 222 -25.77 4.15 5.24
C GLY A 222 -25.25 5.56 4.89
N ASN A 223 -24.71 6.29 5.88
CA ASN A 223 -24.07 7.59 5.67
C ASN A 223 -22.59 7.49 6.05
N SER A 224 -21.71 7.59 5.05
CA SER A 224 -20.25 7.46 5.22
C SER A 224 -19.65 8.59 6.05
N LEU A 225 -20.15 9.83 5.92
CA LEU A 225 -19.68 10.95 6.73
C LEU A 225 -20.00 10.74 8.21
N ASP A 226 -21.25 10.38 8.52
CA ASP A 226 -21.64 10.07 9.90
C ASP A 226 -20.82 8.90 10.45
N HIS A 227 -20.55 7.87 9.63
CA HIS A 227 -19.75 6.73 10.02
C HIS A 227 -18.31 7.11 10.41
N PHE A 228 -17.65 7.97 9.63
CA PHE A 228 -16.31 8.46 9.98
C PHE A 228 -16.33 9.30 11.26
N LEU A 229 -17.32 10.19 11.41
CA LEU A 229 -17.47 11.00 12.62
C LEU A 229 -17.70 10.13 13.87
N ASP A 230 -18.46 9.04 13.74
CA ASP A 230 -18.66 8.08 14.83
C ASP A 230 -17.36 7.36 15.21
N TRP A 231 -16.51 6.98 14.24
CA TRP A 231 -15.18 6.45 14.56
C TRP A 231 -14.30 7.43 15.34
N PHE A 232 -14.42 8.73 15.05
CA PHE A 232 -13.66 9.75 15.77
C PHE A 232 -14.16 9.88 17.22
N LYS A 233 -15.48 9.88 17.42
CA LYS A 233 -16.13 9.92 18.75
C LYS A 233 -15.85 8.67 19.58
N ASP A 234 -15.77 7.51 18.92
CA ASP A 234 -15.40 6.23 19.51
C ASP A 234 -13.92 6.15 19.91
N GLY A 235 -13.10 7.16 19.58
CA GLY A 235 -11.69 7.21 19.94
C GLY A 235 -10.79 6.31 19.09
N ARG A 236 -11.18 6.00 17.84
CA ARG A 236 -10.39 5.10 16.96
C ARG A 236 -9.19 5.77 16.30
N LEU A 237 -9.13 7.10 16.30
CA LEU A 237 -8.10 7.86 15.58
C LEU A 237 -6.65 7.49 15.97
N PRO A 238 -6.28 7.33 17.25
CA PRO A 238 -4.91 6.92 17.61
C PRO A 238 -4.49 5.60 16.95
N ASP A 239 -5.32 4.55 17.02
CA ASP A 239 -5.03 3.26 16.39
C ASP A 239 -4.90 3.38 14.86
N MET A 240 -5.75 4.20 14.26
CA MET A 240 -5.71 4.48 12.83
C MET A 240 -4.42 5.22 12.44
N ILE A 241 -4.00 6.22 13.22
CA ILE A 241 -2.75 6.97 12.99
C ILE A 241 -1.52 6.06 13.17
N ALA A 242 -1.53 5.17 14.16
CA ALA A 242 -0.47 4.19 14.35
C ALA A 242 -0.37 3.25 13.14
N ARG A 243 -1.51 2.76 12.63
CA ARG A 243 -1.56 1.94 11.40
C ARG A 243 -1.07 2.70 10.17
N ALA A 244 -1.34 3.99 10.07
CA ALA A 244 -0.83 4.86 9.01
C ALA A 244 0.71 5.01 9.04
N GLY A 245 1.39 4.53 10.09
CA GLY A 245 2.85 4.57 10.22
C GLY A 245 3.36 5.68 11.14
N TYR A 246 2.48 6.31 11.95
CA TYR A 246 2.84 7.47 12.78
C TYR A 246 2.57 7.24 14.28
N PRO A 247 3.17 6.21 14.92
CA PRO A 247 2.87 5.85 16.32
C PRO A 247 3.15 7.00 17.30
N THR A 248 4.21 7.78 17.09
CA THR A 248 4.50 8.94 17.95
C THR A 248 3.42 10.02 17.85
N VAL A 249 2.79 10.19 16.69
CA VAL A 249 1.65 11.13 16.57
C VAL A 249 0.44 10.56 17.32
N ALA A 250 0.17 9.26 17.15
CA ALA A 250 -0.93 8.57 17.82
C ALA A 250 -0.84 8.68 19.36
N ASP A 251 0.34 8.43 19.93
CA ASP A 251 0.58 8.46 21.37
C ASP A 251 0.39 9.84 22.00
N ASN A 252 0.47 10.91 21.19
CA ASN A 252 0.38 12.30 21.64
C ASN A 252 -0.95 12.98 21.29
N VAL A 253 -1.96 12.22 20.82
CA VAL A 253 -3.31 12.75 20.60
C VAL A 253 -3.94 13.17 21.93
N ASP A 254 -4.27 14.45 22.07
CA ASP A 254 -5.02 14.95 23.22
C ASP A 254 -6.51 14.59 23.06
N ALA A 255 -6.92 13.49 23.70
CA ALA A 255 -8.28 12.98 23.60
C ALA A 255 -9.35 13.96 24.13
N VAL A 256 -9.02 14.79 25.13
CA VAL A 256 -9.97 15.74 25.71
C VAL A 256 -10.18 16.92 24.76
N LEU A 257 -9.09 17.48 24.23
CA LEU A 257 -9.15 18.55 23.23
C LEU A 257 -9.81 18.07 21.93
N LEU A 258 -9.48 16.86 21.48
CA LEU A 258 -10.10 16.25 20.30
C LEU A 258 -11.62 16.12 20.50
N ALA A 259 -12.07 15.57 21.63
CA ALA A 259 -13.51 15.42 21.89
C ALA A 259 -14.27 16.77 21.90
N ASP A 260 -13.63 17.85 22.36
CA ASP A 260 -14.21 19.19 22.26
C ASP A 260 -14.28 19.69 20.81
N LYS A 261 -13.18 19.54 20.07
CA LYS A 261 -13.06 19.97 18.67
C LYS A 261 -13.91 19.18 17.69
N LEU A 262 -14.23 17.93 17.99
CA LEU A 262 -15.10 17.10 17.13
C LEU A 262 -16.49 17.72 16.92
N LYS A 263 -17.00 18.50 17.89
CA LYS A 263 -18.29 19.22 17.72
C LYS A 263 -18.20 20.29 16.64
N GLU A 264 -17.09 21.04 16.61
CA GLU A 264 -16.81 22.06 15.60
C GLU A 264 -16.64 21.40 14.23
N ILE A 265 -15.80 20.36 14.15
CA ILE A 265 -15.56 19.59 12.92
C ILE A 265 -16.85 19.06 12.32
N GLU A 266 -17.66 18.35 13.12
CA GLU A 266 -18.93 17.77 12.69
C GLU A 266 -19.91 18.85 12.20
N ALA A 267 -20.08 19.94 12.95
CA ALA A 267 -20.98 21.00 12.56
C ALA A 267 -20.55 21.66 11.25
N THR A 268 -19.26 21.96 11.11
CA THR A 268 -18.71 22.63 9.92
C THR A 268 -18.83 21.77 8.67
N ILE A 269 -18.39 20.50 8.71
CA ILE A 269 -18.43 19.64 7.51
C ILE A 269 -19.88 19.31 7.10
N LYS A 270 -20.80 19.15 8.06
CA LYS A 270 -22.22 18.94 7.77
C LYS A 270 -22.85 20.18 7.14
N GLU A 271 -22.52 21.37 7.64
CA GLU A 271 -22.98 22.62 7.02
C GLU A 271 -22.43 22.78 5.59
N MET A 272 -21.16 22.44 5.36
CA MET A 272 -20.55 22.42 4.02
C MET A 272 -21.31 21.47 3.08
N ALA A 273 -21.57 20.23 3.53
CA ALA A 273 -22.30 19.23 2.74
C ALA A 273 -23.76 19.64 2.46
N ILE A 274 -24.41 20.39 3.35
CA ILE A 274 -25.75 20.93 3.12
C ILE A 274 -25.72 22.05 2.06
N LYS A 275 -24.74 22.97 2.16
CA LYS A 275 -24.58 24.08 1.21
C LYS A 275 -24.16 23.60 -0.17
N ASP A 276 -23.48 22.46 -0.21
CA ASP A 276 -22.89 21.89 -1.39
C ASP A 276 -23.20 20.39 -1.48
N PRO A 277 -24.40 20.04 -1.96
CA PRO A 277 -24.81 18.65 -2.10
C PRO A 277 -24.25 18.00 -3.37
N ARG A 278 -23.20 18.60 -3.97
CA ARG A 278 -22.51 18.06 -5.15
C ARG A 278 -22.37 16.57 -5.04
#